data_AF-A0A8C7M1R1-F1
#
_entry.id   AF-A0A8C7M1R1-F1
#
_cell.length_a   1.000
_cell.length_b   1.000
_cell.length_c   1.000
_cell.angle_alpha   90.00
_cell.angle_beta   90.00
_cell.angle_gamma   90.00
#
_symmetry.space_group_name_H-M   'P 1'
#
loop_
_entity.id
_entity.type
_entity.pdbx_description
1 polymer ?
#
loop_
_entity_poly.entity_id
_entity_poly.type
_entity_poly.pdbx_seq_one_letter_code
_entity_poly.pdbx_strand_id
1 'polypeptide(L)'
;MAGRGKLIAVIGDEDTCTGFLLGGIGELNKNRSPNFLVVEKETSIAEIEETFKSFLTRNDIGIILINQFIAEMIRHAIDQHMESIPAVLEIPSKEHPYDASKDSILRRAKGMFCRALFTTVLVCLDHVSLLVMWTPRNLKLSTSSLCLGGSDIFATVSENRPVGEFIANLSIVGDPTGVNSIRLCLTGENANWFYLEGRTIRLNSSILRVLDRERQGSVLMAALTCYEDDIIQILNENDNKPRFLEKTIQPRYISELTAVNSVVFTVKAIDADGDTITYIIDRASPDANYFRIDLPNSGKVILDKPMDYETKTKLQLVIYAVETNTKEWYNTSASLIVNVEDGDDHYPQFLPCTPISQDHNHTVVCTNPIYVVNITEKDQDMLLNFSPGPIHAEDGDRSLDTPLLYSILSGADKNRFQIDNQTAEITMTKRVENRHMTPIFRLRIMASQLNDPKKYSVATALVRVLAENRFPPLFNRTTYKGFIIESSSPATLVSTYGNEVLFIQAIDQDFVDGVNPKMHYSLQPTRATTGLYHITEEGVIIAKTDRLRSFDRLILEVRS
;
A
#
# COMPACT_ATOMS: atom_id res chain seq x y z
N MET A 1 17.41 23.11 21.55
CA MET A 1 17.07 23.19 20.11
C MET A 1 17.30 21.82 19.51
N ALA A 2 16.32 21.24 18.80
CA ALA A 2 16.47 19.92 18.21
C ALA A 2 17.58 19.93 17.14
N GLY A 3 18.44 18.91 17.16
CA GLY A 3 19.58 18.83 16.24
C GLY A 3 19.12 18.62 14.80
N ARG A 4 19.30 19.64 13.95
CA ARG A 4 19.38 19.41 12.50
C ARG A 4 20.66 18.63 12.23
N GLY A 5 20.56 17.56 11.43
CA GLY A 5 21.74 16.86 10.94
C GLY A 5 22.63 17.80 10.12
N LYS A 6 23.93 17.52 10.07
CA LYS A 6 24.82 18.25 9.17
C LYS A 6 24.52 17.86 7.72
N LEU A 7 24.51 18.84 6.83
CA LEU A 7 24.26 18.68 5.41
C LEU A 7 25.46 18.04 4.71
N ILE A 8 25.17 17.35 3.61
CA ILE A 8 26.17 16.90 2.63
C ILE A 8 26.21 17.94 1.52
N ALA A 9 27.40 18.34 1.10
CA ALA A 9 27.62 19.21 -0.05
C ALA A 9 28.25 18.44 -1.21
N VAL A 10 28.06 18.89 -2.45
CA VAL A 10 28.49 18.16 -3.66
C VAL A 10 29.19 19.10 -4.64
N ILE A 11 30.38 18.73 -5.12
CA ILE A 11 31.06 19.40 -6.24
C ILE A 11 31.29 18.35 -7.32
N GLY A 12 30.54 18.43 -8.43
CA GLY A 12 30.54 17.34 -9.40
C GLY A 12 30.12 17.73 -10.81
N ASP A 13 30.29 16.81 -11.75
CA ASP A 13 29.70 16.94 -13.09
C ASP A 13 28.15 16.91 -13.04
N GLU A 14 27.53 17.25 -14.18
CA GLU A 14 26.08 17.34 -14.32
C GLU A 14 25.37 16.02 -13.94
N ASP A 15 25.87 14.88 -14.40
CA ASP A 15 25.35 13.55 -14.07
C ASP A 15 25.44 13.26 -12.56
N THR A 16 26.59 13.53 -11.94
CA THR A 16 26.83 13.32 -10.50
C THR A 16 25.90 14.21 -9.66
N CYS A 17 25.87 15.52 -9.95
CA CYS A 17 25.04 16.46 -9.21
C CYS A 17 23.55 16.16 -9.38
N THR A 18 23.10 15.85 -10.59
CA THR A 18 21.70 15.47 -10.86
C THR A 18 21.30 14.20 -10.10
N GLY A 19 22.17 13.19 -10.08
CA GLY A 19 21.95 11.97 -9.31
C GLY A 19 21.79 12.22 -7.80
N PHE A 20 22.65 13.06 -7.22
CA PHE A 20 22.54 13.42 -5.80
C PHE A 20 21.33 14.31 -5.49
N LEU A 21 21.00 15.26 -6.36
CA LEU A 21 19.81 16.12 -6.21
C LEU A 21 18.51 15.31 -6.25
N LEU A 22 18.39 14.36 -7.18
CA LEU A 22 17.27 13.42 -7.24
C LEU A 22 17.22 12.48 -6.01
N GLY A 23 18.38 12.17 -5.43
CA GLY A 23 18.52 11.45 -4.15
C GLY A 23 18.25 12.29 -2.89
N GLY A 24 17.85 13.56 -3.03
CA GLY A 24 17.59 14.47 -1.91
C GLY A 24 18.85 15.09 -1.27
N ILE A 25 20.02 14.94 -1.90
CA ILE A 25 21.28 15.54 -1.46
C ILE A 25 21.50 16.83 -2.27
N GLY A 26 20.91 17.91 -1.76
CA GLY A 26 21.13 19.27 -2.24
C GLY A 26 20.03 20.23 -1.75
N GLU A 27 20.42 21.26 -1.00
CA GLU A 27 19.54 22.24 -0.37
C GLU A 27 20.01 23.67 -0.68
N LEU A 28 19.05 24.55 -0.95
CA LEU A 28 19.27 26.00 -0.92
C LEU A 28 19.18 26.49 0.53
N ASN A 29 20.20 27.18 1.01
CA ASN A 29 20.15 27.83 2.32
C ASN A 29 19.14 29.01 2.32
N LYS A 30 18.92 29.63 3.49
CA LYS A 30 17.99 30.77 3.65
C LYS A 30 18.30 31.97 2.74
N ASN A 31 19.54 32.09 2.26
CA ASN A 31 20.02 33.15 1.38
C ASN A 31 20.07 32.72 -0.10
N ARG A 32 19.46 31.57 -0.45
CA ARG A 32 19.50 30.93 -1.78
C ARG A 32 20.89 30.53 -2.26
N SER A 33 21.88 30.36 -1.37
CA SER A 33 23.16 29.73 -1.75
C SER A 33 22.98 28.20 -1.73
N PRO A 34 23.32 27.48 -2.82
CA PRO A 34 23.31 26.03 -2.81
C PRO A 34 24.42 25.47 -1.91
N ASN A 35 24.29 24.21 -1.52
CA ASN A 35 25.38 23.35 -1.02
C ASN A 35 25.92 22.44 -2.13
N PHE A 36 25.70 22.77 -3.40
CA PHE A 36 26.25 22.03 -4.54
C PHE A 36 26.82 22.96 -5.61
N LEU A 37 27.76 22.45 -6.40
CA LEU A 37 28.31 23.07 -7.60
C LEU A 37 28.31 22.04 -8.74
N VAL A 38 27.59 22.37 -9.81
CA VAL A 38 27.72 21.66 -11.10
C VAL A 38 28.94 22.24 -11.82
N VAL A 39 29.87 21.37 -12.21
CA VAL A 39 31.09 21.75 -12.93
C VAL A 39 30.92 21.39 -14.40
N GLU A 40 30.77 22.42 -15.21
CA GLU A 40 30.67 22.37 -16.67
C GLU A 40 32.05 22.66 -17.29
N LYS A 41 32.17 22.61 -18.63
CA LYS A 41 33.46 22.82 -19.32
C LYS A 41 33.95 24.27 -19.21
N GLU A 42 33.02 25.18 -18.98
CA GLU A 42 33.21 26.62 -18.87
C GLU A 42 33.49 27.07 -17.42
N THR A 43 33.25 26.20 -16.42
CA THR A 43 33.49 26.49 -15.00
C THR A 43 34.97 26.66 -14.71
N SER A 44 35.34 27.77 -14.07
CA SER A 44 36.76 28.09 -13.86
C SER A 44 37.35 27.39 -12.62
N ILE A 45 38.66 27.08 -12.64
CA ILE A 45 39.35 26.50 -11.47
C ILE A 45 39.20 27.40 -10.22
N ALA A 46 39.22 28.73 -10.42
CA ALA A 46 39.05 29.70 -9.33
C ALA A 46 37.66 29.62 -8.67
N GLU A 47 36.61 29.41 -9.47
CA GLU A 47 35.22 29.26 -9.01
C GLU A 47 35.01 27.95 -8.23
N ILE A 48 35.64 26.86 -8.68
CA ILE A 48 35.66 25.57 -7.97
C ILE A 48 36.37 25.74 -6.62
N GLU A 49 37.52 26.42 -6.60
CA GLU A 49 38.30 26.65 -5.38
C GLU A 49 37.59 27.59 -4.38
N GLU A 50 36.96 28.67 -4.86
CA GLU A 50 36.17 29.58 -4.05
C GLU A 50 34.93 28.88 -3.45
N THR A 51 34.24 28.06 -4.24
CA THR A 51 33.07 27.30 -3.78
C THR A 51 33.47 26.22 -2.76
N PHE A 52 34.57 25.50 -2.99
CA PHE A 52 35.13 24.56 -2.03
C PHE A 52 35.46 25.26 -0.69
N LYS A 53 36.18 26.39 -0.74
CA LYS A 53 36.50 27.21 0.45
C LYS A 53 35.24 27.72 1.17
N SER A 54 34.23 28.14 0.42
CA SER A 54 32.92 28.54 0.97
C SER A 54 32.27 27.39 1.74
N PHE A 55 32.27 26.17 1.19
CA PHE A 55 31.75 24.98 1.88
C PHE A 55 32.55 24.60 3.12
N LEU A 56 33.88 24.79 3.14
CA LEU A 56 34.69 24.59 4.35
C LEU A 56 34.29 25.51 5.51
N THR A 57 33.88 26.76 5.23
CA THR A 57 33.48 27.72 6.28
C THR A 57 32.06 27.52 6.83
N ARG A 58 31.25 26.67 6.19
CA ARG A 58 29.84 26.47 6.52
C ARG A 58 29.66 25.46 7.65
N ASN A 59 29.30 25.96 8.83
CA ASN A 59 29.09 25.14 10.04
C ASN A 59 27.91 24.16 9.94
N ASP A 60 27.02 24.32 8.96
CA ASP A 60 25.92 23.42 8.65
C ASP A 60 26.33 22.25 7.74
N ILE A 61 27.51 22.28 7.11
CA ILE A 61 28.04 21.18 6.28
C ILE A 61 28.87 20.21 7.15
N GLY A 62 28.66 18.91 6.93
CA GLY A 62 29.37 17.82 7.61
C GLY A 62 30.27 17.01 6.69
N ILE A 63 29.88 16.88 5.42
CA ILE A 63 30.60 16.13 4.39
C ILE A 63 30.57 16.94 3.10
N ILE A 64 31.69 17.01 2.38
CA ILE A 64 31.78 17.51 1.01
C ILE A 64 32.16 16.32 0.13
N LEU A 65 31.24 15.91 -0.75
CA LEU A 65 31.52 14.98 -1.83
C LEU A 65 32.09 15.75 -3.01
N ILE A 66 33.19 15.29 -3.60
CA ILE A 66 33.77 15.89 -4.79
C ILE A 66 34.20 14.81 -5.79
N ASN A 67 33.85 14.95 -7.08
CA ASN A 67 34.37 13.99 -8.08
C ASN A 67 35.90 14.07 -8.09
N GLN A 68 36.57 12.92 -8.07
CA GLN A 68 38.03 12.87 -7.90
C GLN A 68 38.79 13.62 -9.02
N PHE A 69 38.28 13.62 -10.25
CA PHE A 69 38.91 14.37 -11.34
C PHE A 69 38.86 15.90 -11.13
N ILE A 70 37.82 16.40 -10.46
CA ILE A 70 37.68 17.81 -10.06
C ILE A 70 38.56 18.09 -8.83
N ALA A 71 38.66 17.13 -7.91
CA ALA A 71 39.54 17.23 -6.75
C ALA A 71 41.02 17.43 -7.16
N GLU A 72 41.47 16.86 -8.29
CA GLU A 72 42.80 17.14 -8.83
C GLU A 72 42.99 18.60 -9.29
N MET A 73 41.95 19.25 -9.81
CA MET A 73 42.03 20.64 -10.29
C MET A 73 42.29 21.63 -9.15
N ILE A 74 41.88 21.30 -7.92
CA ILE A 74 42.06 22.11 -6.71
C ILE A 74 42.83 21.36 -5.61
N ARG A 75 43.69 20.41 -6.00
CA ARG A 75 44.38 19.47 -5.08
C ARG A 75 45.15 20.18 -3.97
N HIS A 76 45.73 21.35 -4.25
CA HIS A 76 46.43 22.19 -3.28
C HIS A 76 45.51 22.72 -2.17
N ALA A 77 44.26 23.07 -2.49
CA ALA A 77 43.29 23.55 -1.51
C ALA A 77 42.75 22.40 -0.64
N ILE A 78 42.54 21.23 -1.23
CA ILE A 78 42.12 20.02 -0.50
C ILE A 78 43.23 19.54 0.43
N ASP A 79 44.48 19.44 -0.04
CA ASP A 79 45.63 19.02 0.78
C ASP A 79 45.98 20.02 1.90
N GLN A 80 45.50 21.27 1.84
CA GLN A 80 45.61 22.28 2.92
C GLN A 80 44.54 22.14 4.02
N HIS A 81 43.37 21.55 3.73
CA HIS A 81 42.30 21.40 4.71
C HIS A 81 42.61 20.26 5.69
N MET A 82 43.03 20.59 6.92
CA MET A 82 43.44 19.61 7.95
C MET A 82 42.36 19.30 9.00
N GLU A 83 41.23 20.02 8.99
CA GLU A 83 40.15 19.83 9.96
C GLU A 83 39.33 18.57 9.67
N SER A 84 38.85 17.90 10.73
CA SER A 84 38.09 16.65 10.60
C SER A 84 36.66 16.84 10.07
N ILE A 85 36.10 18.06 10.15
CA ILE A 85 34.74 18.38 9.68
C ILE A 85 34.74 19.80 9.07
N PRO A 86 34.19 20.02 7.86
CA PRO A 86 33.56 19.03 6.99
C PRO A 86 34.58 18.01 6.45
N ALA A 87 34.17 16.74 6.40
CA ALA A 87 34.98 15.67 5.84
C ALA A 87 34.91 15.73 4.31
N VAL A 88 36.05 15.78 3.64
CA VAL A 88 36.12 15.82 2.16
C VAL A 88 36.29 14.39 1.64
N LEU A 89 35.31 13.90 0.89
CA LEU A 89 35.32 12.55 0.33
C LEU A 89 35.35 12.62 -1.20
N GLU A 90 36.37 12.01 -1.78
CA GLU A 90 36.53 11.92 -3.23
C GLU A 90 35.68 10.76 -3.78
N ILE A 91 34.85 11.02 -4.79
CA ILE A 91 33.93 10.05 -5.40
C ILE A 91 34.27 9.84 -6.88
N PRO A 92 33.99 8.66 -7.47
CA PRO A 92 34.08 8.46 -8.92
C PRO A 92 33.10 9.39 -9.65
N SER A 93 33.32 9.59 -10.94
CA SER A 93 32.29 10.09 -11.86
C SER A 93 31.90 9.01 -12.87
N LYS A 94 30.91 9.31 -13.71
CA LYS A 94 30.43 8.42 -14.77
C LYS A 94 31.52 8.07 -15.79
N GLU A 95 32.42 9.00 -16.08
CA GLU A 95 33.51 8.82 -17.06
C GLU A 95 34.88 8.55 -16.41
N HIS A 96 35.05 8.92 -15.14
CA HIS A 96 36.33 8.83 -14.42
C HIS A 96 36.22 7.90 -13.19
N PRO A 97 36.74 6.67 -13.25
CA PRO A 97 36.72 5.74 -12.12
C PRO A 97 37.62 6.23 -10.98
N TYR A 98 37.28 5.83 -9.75
CA TYR A 98 38.00 6.21 -8.54
C TYR A 98 39.35 5.48 -8.41
N ASP A 99 40.40 6.25 -8.12
CA ASP A 99 41.77 5.82 -7.88
C ASP A 99 42.16 6.07 -6.42
N ALA A 100 42.19 4.99 -5.64
CA ALA A 100 42.52 5.03 -4.21
C ALA A 100 43.96 5.53 -3.91
N SER A 101 44.86 5.58 -4.89
CA SER A 101 46.23 6.07 -4.69
C SER A 101 46.32 7.60 -4.62
N LYS A 102 45.33 8.31 -5.19
CA LYS A 102 45.27 9.77 -5.30
C LYS A 102 44.46 10.43 -4.20
N ASP A 103 43.57 9.68 -3.57
CA ASP A 103 42.69 10.12 -2.49
C ASP A 103 43.47 10.78 -1.33
N SER A 104 43.05 11.99 -0.97
CA SER A 104 43.71 12.81 0.04
C SER A 104 43.60 12.24 1.46
N ILE A 105 42.52 11.54 1.82
CA ILE A 105 42.39 10.86 3.12
C ILE A 105 43.31 9.64 3.16
N LEU A 106 43.32 8.81 2.11
CA LEU A 106 44.17 7.61 2.04
C LEU A 106 45.67 7.97 1.99
N ARG A 107 46.04 9.04 1.27
CA ARG A 107 47.42 9.59 1.28
C ARG A 107 47.84 10.07 2.67
N ARG A 108 46.95 10.69 3.44
CA ARG A 108 47.22 11.12 4.83
C ARG A 108 47.34 9.94 5.80
N ALA A 109 46.47 8.93 5.69
CA ALA A 109 46.57 7.71 6.47
C ALA A 109 47.92 6.99 6.25
N LYS A 110 48.43 7.00 5.01
CA LYS A 110 49.76 6.46 4.65
C LYS A 110 50.93 7.27 5.22
N GLY A 111 50.72 8.54 5.59
CA GLY A 111 51.74 9.46 6.10
C GLY A 111 51.99 9.42 7.61
N MET A 112 51.10 8.83 8.42
CA MET A 112 51.23 8.80 9.88
C MET A 112 52.36 7.90 10.43
N PHE A 113 53.00 7.08 9.57
CA PHE A 113 53.97 6.06 9.98
C PHE A 113 55.39 6.23 9.41
N CYS A 114 55.95 7.46 9.36
CA CYS A 114 57.40 7.63 9.15
C CYS A 114 57.95 9.03 9.48
N ARG A 115 58.86 9.14 10.47
CA ARG A 115 59.94 10.17 10.54
C ARG A 115 60.86 10.04 11.77
N ALA A 116 62.16 9.85 11.55
CA ALA A 116 63.30 10.49 12.27
C ALA A 116 64.65 10.01 11.67
N LEU A 117 65.68 10.87 11.64
CA LEU A 117 67.03 10.55 11.10
C LEU A 117 68.15 10.66 12.17
N PHE A 118 69.14 9.77 12.03
CA PHE A 118 70.60 9.89 12.28
C PHE A 118 71.21 10.92 13.26
N THR A 119 72.16 10.46 14.09
CA THR A 119 73.60 10.84 14.00
C THR A 119 74.54 9.91 14.82
N THR A 120 75.86 9.96 14.57
CA THR A 120 76.93 8.96 14.86
C THR A 120 77.63 9.15 16.23
N VAL A 121 78.48 8.24 16.76
CA VAL A 121 79.96 8.13 16.54
C VAL A 121 80.59 6.96 17.36
N LEU A 122 81.48 6.13 16.73
CA LEU A 122 82.73 5.41 17.18
C LEU A 122 83.00 5.03 18.69
N VAL A 123 83.74 3.98 19.13
CA VAL A 123 84.68 2.95 18.57
C VAL A 123 84.66 1.65 19.44
N CYS A 124 84.74 0.41 18.88
CA CYS A 124 85.72 -0.67 19.20
C CYS A 124 85.49 -1.94 18.35
N LEU A 125 86.56 -2.66 17.97
CA LEU A 125 86.55 -3.73 16.95
C LEU A 125 86.84 -5.12 17.53
N ASP A 126 85.78 -5.91 17.71
CA ASP A 126 85.78 -7.37 17.74
C ASP A 126 84.53 -7.84 16.98
N HIS A 127 84.68 -8.74 16.00
CA HIS A 127 83.59 -9.12 15.08
C HIS A 127 83.46 -10.64 14.91
N VAL A 128 82.21 -11.11 14.95
CA VAL A 128 81.75 -12.46 14.57
C VAL A 128 81.07 -12.35 13.20
N SER A 129 81.36 -13.27 12.28
CA SER A 129 80.73 -13.27 10.95
C SER A 129 79.45 -14.11 10.96
N LEU A 130 78.32 -13.52 10.55
CA LEU A 130 77.09 -14.23 10.26
C LEU A 130 77.07 -14.64 8.78
N LEU A 131 76.80 -15.92 8.53
CA LEU A 131 76.35 -16.44 7.25
C LEU A 131 74.86 -16.79 7.34
N VAL A 132 74.03 -16.17 6.50
CA VAL A 132 72.64 -16.60 6.29
C VAL A 132 72.50 -17.18 4.90
N MET A 133 72.20 -18.48 4.80
CA MET A 133 71.93 -19.15 3.53
C MET A 133 70.45 -19.02 3.14
N TRP A 134 70.18 -18.65 1.90
CA TRP A 134 68.83 -18.53 1.36
C TRP A 134 68.32 -19.86 0.77
N THR A 135 67.19 -20.36 1.28
CA THR A 135 66.58 -21.60 0.77
C THR A 135 65.13 -21.39 0.37
N PRO A 136 64.81 -21.29 -0.94
CA PRO A 136 63.44 -21.23 -1.41
C PRO A 136 62.79 -22.63 -1.31
N ARG A 137 61.57 -22.72 -0.77
CA ARG A 137 60.77 -23.95 -0.76
C ARG A 137 59.49 -23.76 -1.57
N ASN A 138 59.58 -23.96 -2.88
CA ASN A 138 58.40 -24.01 -3.74
C ASN A 138 57.71 -25.37 -3.61
N LEU A 139 56.44 -25.37 -3.20
CA LEU A 139 55.62 -26.59 -3.10
C LEU A 139 54.90 -26.95 -4.42
N LYS A 140 55.07 -26.14 -5.49
CA LYS A 140 54.62 -26.42 -6.87
C LYS A 140 55.51 -25.73 -7.91
N LEU A 141 55.55 -26.28 -9.12
CA LEU A 141 56.11 -25.62 -10.31
C LEU A 141 55.19 -24.46 -10.74
N SER A 142 55.49 -23.26 -10.26
CA SER A 142 55.03 -21.99 -10.84
C SER A 142 56.24 -21.25 -11.38
N THR A 143 56.16 -20.68 -12.59
CA THR A 143 57.25 -19.97 -13.26
C THR A 143 57.49 -18.56 -12.73
N SER A 144 56.74 -18.14 -11.71
CA SER A 144 56.88 -16.87 -11.00
C SER A 144 56.48 -17.06 -9.54
N SER A 145 57.48 -17.28 -8.69
CA SER A 145 57.36 -17.23 -7.23
C SER A 145 57.97 -15.92 -6.74
N LEU A 146 57.33 -15.29 -5.77
CA LEU A 146 57.76 -14.06 -5.11
C LEU A 146 59.01 -14.30 -4.23
N CYS A 147 59.27 -15.56 -3.85
CA CYS A 147 60.49 -16.01 -3.16
C CYS A 147 61.71 -16.18 -4.09
N LEU A 148 61.60 -15.91 -5.41
CA LEU A 148 62.74 -15.94 -6.33
C LEU A 148 63.57 -14.64 -6.25
N GLY A 149 64.90 -14.78 -6.24
CA GLY A 149 65.82 -13.63 -6.25
C GLY A 149 66.34 -13.17 -4.88
N GLY A 150 66.16 -13.95 -3.82
CA GLY A 150 66.93 -13.77 -2.59
C GLY A 150 68.39 -14.23 -2.75
N SER A 151 69.31 -13.59 -2.00
CA SER A 151 70.74 -13.90 -1.98
C SER A 151 71.21 -14.26 -0.58
N ASP A 152 72.29 -15.05 -0.49
CA ASP A 152 72.96 -15.29 0.79
C ASP A 152 73.48 -13.99 1.40
N ILE A 153 73.43 -13.88 2.73
CA ILE A 153 73.80 -12.67 3.47
C ILE A 153 75.01 -12.96 4.32
N PHE A 154 76.05 -12.16 4.10
CA PHE A 154 77.28 -12.13 4.87
C PHE A 154 77.31 -10.81 5.65
N ALA A 155 77.28 -10.88 6.97
CA ALA A 155 77.30 -9.70 7.84
C ALA A 155 78.29 -9.91 8.98
N THR A 156 78.82 -8.84 9.56
CA THR A 156 79.65 -8.90 10.76
C THR A 156 78.92 -8.24 11.91
N VAL A 157 78.84 -8.93 13.05
CA VAL A 157 78.24 -8.44 14.29
C VAL A 157 79.28 -8.50 15.38
N SER A 158 79.41 -7.44 16.17
CA SER A 158 80.27 -7.51 17.35
C SER A 158 79.65 -8.40 18.41
N GLU A 159 80.51 -9.12 19.13
CA GLU A 159 80.12 -9.73 20.40
C GLU A 159 79.78 -8.64 21.44
N ASN A 160 79.17 -9.05 22.56
CA ASN A 160 78.74 -8.14 23.62
C ASN A 160 77.73 -7.03 23.22
N ARG A 161 77.18 -7.07 21.98
CA ARG A 161 76.15 -6.12 21.52
C ARG A 161 74.77 -6.40 22.15
N PRO A 162 73.99 -5.34 22.42
CA PRO A 162 72.68 -5.45 23.06
C PRO A 162 71.63 -6.09 22.13
N VAL A 163 70.50 -6.47 22.72
CA VAL A 163 69.35 -7.01 21.98
C VAL A 163 68.82 -5.99 20.99
N GLY A 164 68.44 -6.44 19.80
CA GLY A 164 67.92 -5.56 18.73
C GLY A 164 68.99 -4.85 17.91
N GLU A 165 70.28 -5.13 18.14
CA GLU A 165 71.37 -4.68 17.27
C GLU A 165 71.08 -5.06 15.81
N PHE A 166 71.23 -4.09 14.90
CA PHE A 166 71.04 -4.29 13.47
C PHE A 166 72.20 -5.10 12.88
N ILE A 167 71.88 -6.14 12.09
CA ILE A 167 72.89 -6.98 11.44
C ILE A 167 72.84 -6.82 9.92
N ALA A 168 71.65 -6.99 9.32
CA ALA A 168 71.47 -6.92 7.87
C ALA A 168 70.03 -6.58 7.48
N ASN A 169 69.85 -6.13 6.23
CA ASN A 169 68.55 -5.93 5.61
C ASN A 169 68.33 -6.96 4.49
N LEU A 170 67.11 -7.48 4.37
CA LEU A 170 66.71 -8.48 3.39
C LEU A 170 66.24 -7.80 2.09
N SER A 171 66.97 -8.00 1.00
CA SER A 171 66.54 -7.63 -0.35
C SER A 171 65.88 -8.83 -1.04
N ILE A 172 64.57 -8.77 -1.25
CA ILE A 172 63.81 -9.73 -2.05
C ILE A 172 63.30 -8.98 -3.29
N VAL A 173 63.72 -9.43 -4.48
CA VAL A 173 63.44 -8.74 -5.75
C VAL A 173 61.96 -8.85 -6.15
N GLY A 174 61.24 -9.87 -5.66
CA GLY A 174 59.85 -10.16 -6.02
C GLY A 174 58.75 -9.36 -5.33
N ASP A 175 59.03 -8.55 -4.29
CA ASP A 175 58.00 -7.84 -3.51
C ASP A 175 58.07 -6.30 -3.66
N PRO A 176 57.38 -5.73 -4.67
CA PRO A 176 57.41 -4.29 -4.98
C PRO A 176 56.53 -3.41 -4.08
N THR A 177 55.63 -3.99 -3.27
CA THR A 177 54.60 -3.22 -2.53
C THR A 177 54.50 -3.53 -1.04
N GLY A 178 55.23 -4.53 -0.55
CA GLY A 178 55.67 -4.64 0.83
C GLY A 178 54.59 -4.57 1.91
N VAL A 179 53.68 -5.54 1.95
CA VAL A 179 52.95 -6.02 3.16
C VAL A 179 52.17 -7.32 2.81
N ASN A 180 52.28 -8.34 3.67
CA ASN A 180 51.39 -9.51 3.87
C ASN A 180 51.22 -10.65 2.84
N SER A 181 51.92 -10.73 1.71
CA SER A 181 51.85 -11.92 0.83
C SER A 181 52.98 -12.95 1.00
N ILE A 182 54.03 -12.60 1.76
CA ILE A 182 55.22 -13.44 1.97
C ILE A 182 55.53 -13.54 3.46
N ARG A 183 55.66 -14.77 3.98
CA ARG A 183 56.08 -15.05 5.35
C ARG A 183 57.52 -15.57 5.37
N LEU A 184 58.37 -14.92 6.17
CA LEU A 184 59.79 -15.23 6.31
C LEU A 184 60.08 -15.85 7.68
N CYS A 185 60.86 -16.93 7.71
CA CYS A 185 61.22 -17.66 8.93
C CYS A 185 62.73 -17.95 8.99
N LEU A 186 63.37 -17.61 10.10
CA LEU A 186 64.76 -18.01 10.40
C LEU A 186 64.77 -19.42 11.00
N THR A 187 65.68 -20.27 10.51
CA THR A 187 65.81 -21.69 10.84
C THR A 187 67.29 -22.11 10.87
N GLY A 188 67.63 -23.26 11.46
CA GLY A 188 69.01 -23.74 11.57
C GLY A 188 69.64 -23.53 12.94
N GLU A 189 70.87 -24.04 13.12
CA GLU A 189 71.48 -24.26 14.43
C GLU A 189 71.73 -22.98 15.25
N ASN A 190 72.08 -21.87 14.60
CA ASN A 190 72.30 -20.60 15.29
C ASN A 190 71.18 -19.58 15.06
N ALA A 191 70.05 -19.98 14.44
CA ALA A 191 68.93 -19.06 14.17
C ALA A 191 68.33 -18.44 15.44
N ASN A 192 68.46 -19.11 16.59
CA ASN A 192 68.01 -18.62 17.89
C ASN A 192 68.77 -17.38 18.40
N TRP A 193 69.94 -17.05 17.83
CA TRP A 193 70.69 -15.81 18.08
C TRP A 193 70.16 -14.61 17.30
N PHE A 194 69.17 -14.81 16.43
CA PHE A 194 68.64 -13.78 15.54
C PHE A 194 67.12 -13.70 15.62
N TYR A 195 66.56 -12.58 15.18
CA TYR A 195 65.14 -12.45 14.91
C TYR A 195 64.90 -11.53 13.71
N LEU A 196 63.72 -11.62 13.11
CA LEU A 196 63.29 -10.76 12.02
C LEU A 196 62.40 -9.64 12.56
N GLU A 197 62.76 -8.41 12.25
CA GLU A 197 61.90 -7.24 12.40
C GLU A 197 61.57 -6.72 11.00
N GLY A 198 60.42 -7.14 10.47
CA GLY A 198 60.05 -6.96 9.07
C GLY A 198 61.07 -7.60 8.13
N ARG A 199 61.74 -6.77 7.32
CA ARG A 199 62.83 -7.20 6.43
C ARG A 199 64.23 -7.05 7.06
N THR A 200 64.38 -6.73 8.34
CA THR A 200 65.71 -6.61 8.99
C THR A 200 66.03 -7.78 9.91
N ILE A 201 67.26 -8.31 9.80
CA ILE A 201 67.80 -9.29 10.74
C ILE A 201 68.43 -8.53 11.91
N ARG A 202 68.03 -8.89 13.13
CA ARG A 202 68.53 -8.30 14.38
C ARG A 202 69.03 -9.34 15.36
N LEU A 203 69.95 -8.92 16.23
CA LEU A 203 70.56 -9.76 17.26
C LEU A 203 69.58 -10.05 18.40
N ASN A 204 69.38 -11.32 18.70
CA ASN A 204 68.58 -11.84 19.81
C ASN A 204 69.49 -12.18 21.01
N SER A 205 70.27 -11.22 21.50
CA SER A 205 71.00 -11.36 22.77
C SER A 205 70.09 -11.05 23.96
N SER A 206 70.52 -11.36 25.18
CA SER A 206 69.85 -10.92 26.41
C SER A 206 70.85 -10.72 27.54
N ILE A 207 70.42 -10.12 28.65
CA ILE A 207 71.27 -9.90 29.84
C ILE A 207 71.87 -11.22 30.38
N LEU A 208 71.20 -12.35 30.15
CA LEU A 208 71.66 -13.69 30.55
C LEU A 208 72.27 -14.51 29.39
N ARG A 209 72.19 -14.01 28.15
CA ARG A 209 72.65 -14.68 26.92
C ARG A 209 73.30 -13.66 25.98
N VAL A 210 74.51 -13.26 26.34
CA VAL A 210 75.36 -12.37 25.54
C VAL A 210 76.09 -13.21 24.48
N LEU A 211 76.26 -12.66 23.28
CA LEU A 211 77.07 -13.28 22.22
C LEU A 211 78.54 -13.16 22.60
N ASP A 212 79.27 -14.28 22.59
CA ASP A 212 80.63 -14.46 23.12
C ASP A 212 81.43 -15.35 22.14
N ARG A 213 82.36 -14.74 21.39
CA ARG A 213 83.05 -15.35 20.24
C ARG A 213 83.85 -16.58 20.65
N GLU A 214 84.47 -16.57 21.83
CA GLU A 214 85.24 -17.68 22.37
C GLU A 214 84.36 -18.91 22.70
N ARG A 215 83.04 -18.73 22.83
CA ARG A 215 82.08 -19.83 23.08
C ARG A 215 81.31 -20.28 21.84
N GLN A 216 80.95 -19.36 20.95
CA GLN A 216 80.17 -19.69 19.75
C GLN A 216 81.01 -19.87 18.48
N GLY A 217 82.29 -19.48 18.50
CA GLY A 217 83.17 -19.50 17.34
C GLY A 217 83.06 -18.24 16.47
N SER A 218 83.91 -18.17 15.46
CA SER A 218 84.02 -16.99 14.58
C SER A 218 82.92 -16.85 13.53
N VAL A 219 82.09 -17.89 13.34
CA VAL A 219 81.01 -17.92 12.34
C VAL A 219 79.73 -18.47 12.95
N LEU A 220 78.63 -17.75 12.78
CA LEU A 220 77.27 -18.23 13.06
C LEU A 220 76.53 -18.53 11.75
N MET A 221 75.73 -19.59 11.72
CA MET A 221 74.92 -19.97 10.56
C MET A 221 73.42 -20.01 10.86
N ALA A 222 72.65 -19.33 10.02
CA ALA A 222 71.19 -19.43 9.96
C ALA A 222 70.74 -19.67 8.50
N ALA A 223 69.53 -20.20 8.32
CA ALA A 223 68.89 -20.40 7.04
C ALA A 223 67.55 -19.65 7.01
N LEU A 224 67.31 -18.88 5.95
CA LEU A 224 66.09 -18.11 5.77
C LEU A 224 65.14 -18.86 4.82
N THR A 225 63.97 -19.21 5.32
CA THR A 225 62.90 -19.86 4.55
C THR A 225 61.80 -18.87 4.24
N CYS A 226 61.32 -18.90 3.00
CA CYS A 226 60.28 -18.02 2.45
C CYS A 226 59.04 -18.85 2.10
N TYR A 227 57.86 -18.38 2.50
CA TYR A 227 56.55 -18.98 2.24
C TYR A 227 55.64 -17.95 1.55
N GLU A 228 54.84 -18.39 0.59
CA GLU A 228 53.76 -17.61 -0.01
C GLU A 228 52.44 -18.07 0.64
N ASP A 229 51.62 -17.12 1.12
CA ASP A 229 50.32 -17.42 1.73
C ASP A 229 49.21 -17.48 0.66
N ASP A 230 48.93 -18.70 0.15
CA ASP A 230 47.78 -18.97 -0.73
C ASP A 230 46.45 -18.79 0.03
N ILE A 231 45.78 -17.65 -0.15
CA ILE A 231 44.43 -17.42 0.37
C ILE A 231 43.43 -18.20 -0.51
N ILE A 232 43.09 -19.43 -0.10
CA ILE A 232 42.03 -20.21 -0.73
C ILE A 232 40.68 -19.60 -0.39
N GLN A 233 40.09 -18.87 -1.34
CA GLN A 233 38.70 -18.42 -1.27
C GLN A 233 37.78 -19.54 -1.77
N ILE A 234 36.85 -19.98 -0.92
CA ILE A 234 35.75 -20.86 -1.34
C ILE A 234 34.73 -19.98 -2.06
N LEU A 235 34.43 -20.32 -3.32
CA LEU A 235 33.39 -19.64 -4.09
C LEU A 235 32.02 -20.23 -3.74
N ASN A 236 31.00 -19.39 -3.81
CA ASN A 236 29.61 -19.82 -3.64
C ASN A 236 29.04 -20.30 -4.99
N GLU A 237 28.31 -21.41 -4.96
CA GLU A 237 27.55 -21.94 -6.11
C GLU A 237 26.06 -21.83 -5.78
N ASN A 238 25.20 -21.58 -6.79
CA ASN A 238 23.75 -21.49 -6.58
C ASN A 238 23.15 -22.90 -6.55
N ASP A 239 23.14 -23.53 -5.37
CA ASP A 239 22.63 -24.90 -5.14
C ASP A 239 21.40 -24.97 -4.22
N ASN A 240 21.04 -23.84 -3.61
CA ASN A 240 19.82 -23.66 -2.85
C ASN A 240 18.71 -23.04 -3.70
N LYS A 241 17.53 -22.90 -3.10
CA LYS A 241 16.39 -22.24 -3.72
C LYS A 241 15.67 -21.40 -2.67
N PRO A 242 14.93 -20.36 -3.08
CA PRO A 242 14.35 -19.44 -2.13
C PRO A 242 13.25 -20.15 -1.33
N ARG A 243 13.09 -19.76 -0.07
CA ARG A 243 12.01 -20.24 0.80
C ARG A 243 11.33 -19.09 1.52
N PHE A 244 10.01 -19.06 1.48
CA PHE A 244 9.22 -18.10 2.25
C PHE A 244 9.36 -18.35 3.75
N LEU A 245 9.46 -17.28 4.53
CA LEU A 245 9.36 -17.33 5.98
C LEU A 245 7.91 -17.57 6.37
N GLU A 246 7.61 -18.68 7.06
CA GLU A 246 6.25 -19.12 7.42
C GLU A 246 5.40 -18.01 8.05
N LYS A 247 5.96 -17.25 9.02
CA LYS A 247 5.30 -16.10 9.66
C LYS A 247 4.83 -14.99 8.71
N THR A 248 5.38 -14.94 7.50
CA THR A 248 5.02 -13.93 6.48
C THR A 248 3.89 -14.38 5.56
N ILE A 249 3.67 -15.70 5.45
CA ILE A 249 2.67 -16.32 4.55
C ILE A 249 1.43 -16.89 5.28
N GLN A 250 1.28 -16.62 6.57
CA GLN A 250 0.07 -16.93 7.33
C GLN A 250 -1.14 -16.10 6.83
N PRO A 251 -2.39 -16.58 7.04
CA PRO A 251 -3.59 -15.82 6.72
C PRO A 251 -3.57 -14.41 7.30
N ARG A 252 -4.00 -13.43 6.50
CA ARG A 252 -4.11 -12.03 6.89
C ARG A 252 -5.56 -11.67 7.16
N TYR A 253 -5.74 -10.74 8.07
CA TYR A 253 -7.02 -10.13 8.44
C TYR A 253 -6.84 -8.64 8.18
N ILE A 254 -7.69 -8.08 7.32
CA ILE A 254 -7.56 -6.71 6.82
C ILE A 254 -8.96 -6.11 6.68
N SER A 255 -9.22 -5.01 7.38
CA SER A 255 -10.48 -4.27 7.26
C SER A 255 -10.71 -3.74 5.86
N GLU A 256 -11.93 -3.81 5.35
CA GLU A 256 -12.28 -3.25 4.03
C GLU A 256 -12.07 -1.74 3.92
N LEU A 257 -12.22 -1.02 5.04
CA LEU A 257 -11.92 0.40 5.20
C LEU A 257 -10.44 0.77 4.95
N THR A 258 -9.58 -0.23 4.72
CA THR A 258 -8.18 -0.04 4.37
C THR A 258 -8.04 0.68 3.02
N ALA A 259 -7.49 1.90 3.06
CA ALA A 259 -7.32 2.72 1.87
C ALA A 259 -6.49 2.03 0.77
N VAL A 260 -6.97 2.13 -0.47
CA VAL A 260 -6.22 1.74 -1.67
C VAL A 260 -4.88 2.49 -1.72
N ASN A 261 -3.84 1.83 -2.22
CA ASN A 261 -2.43 2.25 -2.21
C ASN A 261 -1.72 2.18 -0.85
N SER A 262 -2.36 1.63 0.19
CA SER A 262 -1.67 1.31 1.45
C SER A 262 -0.95 -0.05 1.39
N VAL A 263 0.14 -0.20 2.16
CA VAL A 263 0.84 -1.49 2.35
C VAL A 263 0.04 -2.31 3.36
N VAL A 264 -0.53 -3.42 2.91
CA VAL A 264 -1.40 -4.28 3.72
C VAL A 264 -0.63 -5.37 4.49
N PHE A 265 0.42 -5.91 3.90
CA PHE A 265 1.32 -6.87 4.56
C PHE A 265 2.67 -6.92 3.85
N THR A 266 3.60 -7.70 4.39
CA THR A 266 4.92 -7.92 3.79
C THR A 266 5.26 -9.41 3.80
N VAL A 267 5.51 -9.96 2.61
CA VAL A 267 6.10 -11.28 2.45
C VAL A 267 7.62 -11.19 2.55
N LYS A 268 8.26 -12.26 3.03
CA LYS A 268 9.72 -12.37 2.94
C LYS A 268 10.11 -13.81 2.64
N ALA A 269 10.85 -14.00 1.57
CA ALA A 269 11.65 -15.18 1.35
C ALA A 269 13.10 -14.92 1.75
N ILE A 270 13.81 -16.00 2.01
CA ILE A 270 15.26 -16.04 2.19
C ILE A 270 15.81 -17.12 1.27
N ASP A 271 17.00 -16.90 0.77
CA ASP A 271 17.81 -17.91 0.13
C ASP A 271 19.09 -18.14 0.95
N ALA A 272 19.68 -19.33 0.86
CA ALA A 272 20.86 -19.70 1.64
C ALA A 272 22.18 -19.24 1.00
N ASP A 273 22.19 -19.08 -0.32
CA ASP A 273 23.33 -18.66 -1.15
C ASP A 273 23.48 -17.13 -1.15
N GLY A 274 22.49 -16.43 -0.58
CA GLY A 274 22.49 -14.98 -0.38
C GLY A 274 21.91 -14.19 -1.55
N ASP A 275 21.26 -14.88 -2.49
CA ASP A 275 20.81 -14.29 -3.75
C ASP A 275 19.64 -13.31 -3.64
N THR A 276 19.53 -12.48 -4.69
CA THR A 276 18.58 -11.37 -4.76
C THR A 276 17.21 -11.84 -5.26
N ILE A 277 16.28 -11.89 -4.32
CA ILE A 277 14.91 -12.36 -4.54
C ILE A 277 13.99 -11.21 -4.98
N THR A 278 13.35 -11.37 -6.13
CA THR A 278 12.20 -10.60 -6.59
C THR A 278 10.89 -11.32 -6.26
N TYR A 279 9.86 -10.56 -5.86
CA TYR A 279 8.50 -11.06 -5.60
C TYR A 279 7.57 -10.73 -6.76
N ILE A 280 6.77 -11.72 -7.19
CA ILE A 280 5.82 -11.60 -8.30
C ILE A 280 4.47 -12.19 -7.86
N ILE A 281 3.38 -11.43 -8.01
CA ILE A 281 2.02 -11.96 -7.81
C ILE A 281 1.59 -12.68 -9.08
N ASP A 282 1.12 -13.92 -8.93
CA ASP A 282 0.55 -14.68 -10.03
C ASP A 282 -0.72 -14.03 -10.57
N ARG A 283 -0.72 -13.61 -11.83
CA ARG A 283 -1.89 -13.01 -12.48
C ARG A 283 -2.97 -14.02 -12.87
N ALA A 284 -2.71 -15.32 -12.80
CA ALA A 284 -3.73 -16.37 -12.92
C ALA A 284 -4.50 -16.62 -11.61
N SER A 285 -4.05 -16.08 -10.48
CA SER A 285 -4.76 -16.19 -9.20
C SER A 285 -6.06 -15.38 -9.18
N PRO A 286 -7.13 -15.88 -8.53
CA PRO A 286 -8.48 -15.35 -8.68
C PRO A 286 -8.65 -13.90 -8.20
N ASP A 287 -7.88 -13.48 -7.18
CA ASP A 287 -7.94 -12.13 -6.60
C ASP A 287 -6.64 -11.33 -6.80
N ALA A 288 -5.85 -11.69 -7.82
CA ALA A 288 -4.56 -11.05 -8.13
C ALA A 288 -4.68 -9.56 -8.48
N ASN A 289 -5.88 -9.07 -8.81
CA ASN A 289 -6.16 -7.68 -9.13
C ASN A 289 -6.46 -6.80 -7.90
N TYR A 290 -6.61 -7.38 -6.70
CA TYR A 290 -6.69 -6.61 -5.46
C TYR A 290 -5.33 -6.18 -4.94
N PHE A 291 -4.22 -6.74 -5.47
CA PHE A 291 -2.90 -6.60 -4.89
C PHE A 291 -1.81 -6.32 -5.93
N ARG A 292 -0.82 -5.53 -5.52
CA ARG A 292 0.44 -5.32 -6.26
C ARG A 292 1.63 -5.37 -5.30
N ILE A 293 2.83 -5.63 -5.82
CA ILE A 293 4.08 -5.46 -5.06
C ILE A 293 4.54 -4.00 -5.21
N ASP A 294 5.00 -3.39 -4.12
CA ASP A 294 5.51 -2.00 -4.07
C ASP A 294 6.73 -1.82 -4.99
N LEU A 295 7.82 -2.52 -4.66
CA LEU A 295 9.03 -2.65 -5.46
C LEU A 295 9.45 -4.13 -5.54
N PRO A 296 10.03 -4.59 -6.67
CA PRO A 296 10.32 -6.02 -6.91
C PRO A 296 10.95 -6.78 -5.74
N ASN A 297 11.94 -6.19 -5.05
CA ASN A 297 12.68 -6.85 -3.98
C ASN A 297 12.18 -6.48 -2.55
N SER A 298 11.14 -5.67 -2.43
CA SER A 298 10.66 -5.15 -1.14
C SER A 298 9.85 -6.15 -0.31
N GLY A 299 9.17 -7.08 -0.99
CA GLY A 299 8.18 -7.98 -0.38
C GLY A 299 6.91 -7.29 0.14
N LYS A 300 6.80 -5.96 0.04
CA LYS A 300 5.62 -5.21 0.49
C LYS A 300 4.48 -5.39 -0.50
N VAL A 301 3.33 -5.84 0.00
CA VAL A 301 2.10 -5.99 -0.78
C VAL A 301 1.21 -4.79 -0.52
N ILE A 302 0.80 -4.12 -1.59
CA ILE A 302 -0.07 -2.95 -1.60
C ILE A 302 -1.46 -3.35 -2.09
N LEU A 303 -2.50 -2.77 -1.47
CA LEU A 303 -3.87 -2.87 -1.93
C LEU A 303 -4.08 -2.01 -3.20
N ASP A 304 -4.48 -2.64 -4.30
CA ASP A 304 -4.65 -2.03 -5.64
C ASP A 304 -6.12 -1.72 -5.97
N LYS A 305 -7.06 -2.45 -5.36
CA LYS A 305 -8.52 -2.30 -5.52
C LYS A 305 -9.18 -2.26 -4.13
N PRO A 306 -10.24 -1.46 -3.90
CA PRO A 306 -10.98 -1.50 -2.63
C PRO A 306 -11.54 -2.90 -2.37
N MET A 307 -11.58 -3.28 -1.10
CA MET A 307 -12.28 -4.47 -0.61
C MET A 307 -13.71 -4.07 -0.21
N ASP A 308 -14.57 -5.07 -0.10
CA ASP A 308 -16.01 -4.96 0.16
C ASP A 308 -16.44 -6.32 0.73
N TYR A 309 -16.80 -6.34 2.02
CA TYR A 309 -17.11 -7.53 2.80
C TYR A 309 -18.48 -8.11 2.38
N GLU A 310 -19.46 -7.25 2.14
CA GLU A 310 -20.79 -7.57 1.60
C GLU A 310 -20.69 -8.26 0.22
N THR A 311 -19.70 -7.92 -0.59
CA THR A 311 -19.43 -8.60 -1.86
C THR A 311 -18.57 -9.85 -1.65
N LYS A 312 -17.44 -9.77 -0.95
CA LYS A 312 -16.49 -10.89 -0.83
C LYS A 312 -15.58 -10.85 0.40
N THR A 313 -15.95 -11.63 1.42
CA THR A 313 -15.24 -11.77 2.71
C THR A 313 -13.85 -12.44 2.67
N LYS A 314 -13.44 -13.06 1.55
CA LYS A 314 -12.19 -13.84 1.47
C LYS A 314 -11.55 -13.79 0.08
N LEU A 315 -10.31 -13.31 0.02
CA LEU A 315 -9.50 -13.20 -1.20
C LEU A 315 -8.34 -14.21 -1.20
N GLN A 316 -7.96 -14.71 -2.37
CA GLN A 316 -6.87 -15.67 -2.53
C GLN A 316 -5.90 -15.30 -3.66
N LEU A 317 -4.61 -15.33 -3.36
CA LEU A 317 -3.53 -15.06 -4.32
C LEU A 317 -2.31 -15.94 -4.10
N VAL A 318 -1.59 -16.27 -5.17
CA VAL A 318 -0.28 -16.92 -5.12
C VAL A 318 0.81 -15.87 -5.36
N ILE A 319 1.86 -15.90 -4.53
CA ILE A 319 3.06 -15.07 -4.70
C ILE A 319 4.26 -15.97 -4.94
N TYR A 320 5.03 -15.66 -5.98
CA TYR A 320 6.32 -16.24 -6.30
C TYR A 320 7.46 -15.41 -5.69
N ALA A 321 8.51 -16.09 -5.24
CA ALA A 321 9.82 -15.55 -4.96
C ALA A 321 10.80 -16.15 -5.99
N VAL A 322 11.54 -15.31 -6.70
CA VAL A 322 12.36 -15.68 -7.87
C VAL A 322 13.73 -15.03 -7.76
N GLU A 323 14.80 -15.79 -8.01
CA GLU A 323 16.16 -15.24 -8.14
C GLU A 323 16.31 -14.40 -9.42
N THR A 324 17.13 -13.34 -9.34
CA THR A 324 17.28 -12.40 -10.48
C THR A 324 18.72 -11.99 -10.81
N ASN A 325 19.67 -12.32 -9.94
CA ASN A 325 21.10 -12.02 -10.11
C ASN A 325 21.96 -13.27 -10.47
N THR A 326 21.31 -14.42 -10.64
CA THR A 326 21.94 -15.72 -10.90
C THR A 326 21.83 -16.13 -12.37
N LYS A 327 22.68 -17.07 -12.80
CA LYS A 327 22.66 -17.64 -14.16
C LYS A 327 21.54 -18.67 -14.36
N GLU A 328 21.24 -19.43 -13.31
CA GLU A 328 20.14 -20.37 -13.21
C GLU A 328 19.15 -19.80 -12.21
N TRP A 329 17.86 -19.72 -12.57
CA TRP A 329 16.85 -19.08 -11.74
C TRP A 329 16.00 -20.12 -11.02
N TYR A 330 16.19 -20.28 -9.71
CA TYR A 330 15.23 -21.00 -8.90
C TYR A 330 14.10 -20.08 -8.43
N ASN A 331 12.97 -20.71 -8.13
CA ASN A 331 11.80 -20.04 -7.59
C ASN A 331 11.05 -20.93 -6.61
N THR A 332 10.18 -20.28 -5.84
CA THR A 332 9.23 -20.91 -4.94
C THR A 332 7.93 -20.12 -4.93
N SER A 333 6.83 -20.73 -4.52
CA SER A 333 5.53 -20.06 -4.42
C SER A 333 4.87 -20.30 -3.06
N ALA A 334 4.04 -19.34 -2.65
CA ALA A 334 3.18 -19.45 -1.48
C ALA A 334 1.76 -19.00 -1.84
N SER A 335 0.76 -19.79 -1.41
CA SER A 335 -0.65 -19.40 -1.48
C SER A 335 -1.02 -18.60 -0.24
N LEU A 336 -1.58 -17.42 -0.44
CA LEU A 336 -1.99 -16.48 0.59
C LEU A 336 -3.51 -16.37 0.65
N ILE A 337 -4.00 -16.27 1.87
CA ILE A 337 -5.41 -16.04 2.18
C ILE A 337 -5.51 -14.69 2.89
N VAL A 338 -6.33 -13.81 2.35
CA VAL A 338 -6.77 -12.58 3.02
C VAL A 338 -8.22 -12.78 3.40
N ASN A 339 -8.51 -12.74 4.70
CA ASN A 339 -9.86 -12.58 5.21
C ASN A 339 -10.11 -11.07 5.31
N VAL A 340 -11.18 -10.60 4.67
CA VAL A 340 -11.64 -9.22 4.81
C VAL A 340 -12.34 -9.12 6.17
N GLU A 341 -12.01 -8.10 6.95
CA GLU A 341 -12.74 -7.77 8.17
C GLU A 341 -13.78 -6.71 7.86
N ASP A 342 -15.02 -7.01 8.25
CA ASP A 342 -16.17 -6.10 8.19
C ASP A 342 -15.84 -4.81 8.93
N GLY A 343 -16.05 -3.68 8.26
CA GLY A 343 -15.90 -2.35 8.83
C GLY A 343 -17.15 -1.52 8.58
N ASP A 344 -17.63 -0.87 9.63
CA ASP A 344 -18.80 0.03 9.65
C ASP A 344 -18.74 1.07 8.51
N ASP A 345 -19.27 0.74 7.32
CA ASP A 345 -19.20 1.55 6.09
C ASP A 345 -20.57 1.81 5.44
N HIS A 346 -21.56 0.96 5.71
CA HIS A 346 -22.95 1.17 5.31
C HIS A 346 -23.67 2.20 6.18
N TYR A 347 -24.90 2.53 5.79
CA TYR A 347 -25.78 3.44 6.51
C TYR A 347 -27.17 2.78 6.58
N PRO A 348 -27.95 3.00 7.65
CA PRO A 348 -29.28 2.44 7.77
C PRO A 348 -30.16 2.74 6.55
N GLN A 349 -30.81 1.75 5.94
CA GLN A 349 -31.65 1.92 4.76
C GLN A 349 -33.10 1.50 5.04
N PHE A 350 -34.08 2.34 4.66
CA PHE A 350 -35.49 2.03 4.84
C PHE A 350 -36.02 1.05 3.78
N LEU A 351 -36.83 0.09 4.20
CA LEU A 351 -37.33 -1.01 3.37
C LEU A 351 -38.85 -1.00 3.18
N PRO A 352 -39.37 -1.50 2.04
CA PRO A 352 -38.64 -1.97 0.86
C PRO A 352 -38.09 -0.79 0.04
N CYS A 353 -36.83 -0.87 -0.38
CA CYS A 353 -36.23 0.18 -1.21
C CYS A 353 -36.70 0.09 -2.68
N THR A 354 -36.83 1.23 -3.35
CA THR A 354 -37.21 1.28 -4.77
C THR A 354 -35.98 1.41 -5.68
N PRO A 355 -35.72 0.44 -6.57
CA PRO A 355 -34.56 0.49 -7.48
C PRO A 355 -34.77 1.54 -8.57
N ILE A 356 -33.77 2.41 -8.79
CA ILE A 356 -33.87 3.52 -9.76
C ILE A 356 -33.54 3.06 -11.19
N SER A 357 -32.69 2.04 -11.34
CA SER A 357 -32.26 1.51 -12.64
C SER A 357 -32.03 0.00 -12.60
N GLN A 358 -32.54 -0.71 -13.62
CA GLN A 358 -32.21 -2.11 -13.90
C GLN A 358 -31.11 -2.19 -14.97
N ASP A 359 -29.94 -1.60 -14.69
CA ASP A 359 -28.76 -1.85 -15.54
C ASP A 359 -28.17 -3.21 -15.16
N HIS A 360 -28.08 -4.10 -16.14
CA HIS A 360 -27.79 -5.52 -15.94
C HIS A 360 -26.40 -5.87 -15.38
N ASN A 361 -25.54 -4.89 -15.05
CA ASN A 361 -24.12 -5.14 -14.82
C ASN A 361 -23.44 -4.38 -13.64
N HIS A 362 -24.08 -3.42 -12.95
CA HIS A 362 -23.54 -2.90 -11.68
C HIS A 362 -24.57 -2.13 -10.83
N THR A 363 -24.48 -2.31 -9.51
CA THR A 363 -25.09 -1.50 -8.43
C THR A 363 -26.55 -1.05 -8.62
N VAL A 364 -27.47 -1.77 -7.96
CA VAL A 364 -28.86 -1.31 -7.82
C VAL A 364 -28.90 -0.12 -6.86
N VAL A 365 -28.87 1.10 -7.40
CA VAL A 365 -29.07 2.31 -6.59
C VAL A 365 -30.53 2.34 -6.13
N CYS A 366 -30.73 2.18 -4.83
CA CYS A 366 -32.03 2.11 -4.20
C CYS A 366 -32.39 3.42 -3.50
N THR A 367 -33.66 3.83 -3.59
CA THR A 367 -34.21 4.97 -2.84
C THR A 367 -35.06 4.51 -1.68
N ASN A 368 -35.01 5.25 -0.57
CA ASN A 368 -35.91 5.05 0.56
C ASN A 368 -37.38 5.16 0.11
N PRO A 369 -38.27 4.25 0.53
CA PRO A 369 -39.68 4.29 0.17
C PRO A 369 -40.40 5.52 0.72
N ILE A 370 -41.55 5.81 0.10
CA ILE A 370 -42.55 6.70 0.66
C ILE A 370 -43.63 5.82 1.29
N TYR A 371 -43.64 5.77 2.62
CA TYR A 371 -44.70 5.08 3.36
C TYR A 371 -46.00 5.88 3.27
N VAL A 372 -47.14 5.22 3.06
CA VAL A 372 -48.45 5.89 2.96
C VAL A 372 -49.46 5.20 3.88
N VAL A 373 -50.19 6.00 4.66
CA VAL A 373 -51.36 5.57 5.43
C VAL A 373 -52.52 6.52 5.18
N ASN A 374 -53.73 5.98 5.23
CA ASN A 374 -54.97 6.75 5.10
C ASN A 374 -55.68 6.79 6.47
N ILE A 375 -56.16 7.97 6.86
CA ILE A 375 -56.94 8.20 8.08
C ILE A 375 -58.17 9.08 7.77
N THR A 376 -59.07 9.20 8.73
CA THR A 376 -60.27 10.04 8.73
C THR A 376 -60.21 11.08 9.87
N GLU A 377 -61.20 11.97 9.94
CA GLU A 377 -61.30 12.99 11.01
C GLU A 377 -61.80 12.42 12.36
N LYS A 378 -62.27 11.16 12.37
CA LYS A 378 -62.67 10.44 13.59
C LYS A 378 -61.55 9.66 14.25
N ASP A 379 -60.50 9.32 13.50
CA ASP A 379 -59.43 8.45 13.98
C ASP A 379 -58.62 9.11 15.09
N GLN A 380 -58.42 8.39 16.19
CA GLN A 380 -57.68 8.81 17.36
C GLN A 380 -57.17 7.57 18.13
N ASP A 381 -56.05 7.73 18.84
CA ASP A 381 -55.45 6.75 19.74
C ASP A 381 -55.24 5.37 19.08
N MET A 382 -54.77 5.40 17.82
CA MET A 382 -54.56 4.22 16.98
C MET A 382 -53.12 4.10 16.48
N LEU A 383 -52.70 2.85 16.23
CA LEU A 383 -51.47 2.52 15.50
C LEU A 383 -51.69 2.73 13.99
N LEU A 384 -50.75 3.42 13.33
CA LEU A 384 -50.80 3.66 11.89
C LEU A 384 -50.13 2.51 11.13
N ASN A 385 -50.92 1.75 10.39
CA ASN A 385 -50.41 0.70 9.51
C ASN A 385 -50.10 1.27 8.11
N PHE A 386 -48.81 1.30 7.76
CA PHE A 386 -48.36 1.88 6.49
C PHE A 386 -48.32 0.87 5.34
N SER A 387 -48.45 1.39 4.12
CA SER A 387 -48.18 0.70 2.87
C SER A 387 -46.89 1.28 2.26
N PRO A 388 -45.98 0.47 1.67
CA PRO A 388 -46.12 -0.95 1.32
C PRO A 388 -45.98 -1.94 2.48
N GLY A 389 -45.54 -1.50 3.65
CA GLY A 389 -45.41 -2.31 4.87
C GLY A 389 -45.14 -1.44 6.09
N PRO A 390 -44.84 -2.05 7.26
CA PRO A 390 -44.42 -1.30 8.44
C PRO A 390 -43.17 -0.46 8.13
N ILE A 391 -43.00 0.64 8.86
CA ILE A 391 -41.77 1.43 8.80
C ILE A 391 -40.66 0.56 9.37
N HIS A 392 -39.61 0.34 8.60
CA HIS A 392 -38.50 -0.53 8.97
C HIS A 392 -37.25 -0.09 8.23
N ALA A 393 -36.11 -0.12 8.91
CA ALA A 393 -34.81 0.09 8.33
C ALA A 393 -33.84 -1.01 8.79
N GLU A 394 -32.87 -1.32 7.94
CA GLU A 394 -31.81 -2.29 8.22
C GLU A 394 -30.45 -1.63 8.00
N ASP A 395 -29.45 -2.07 8.74
CA ASP A 395 -28.06 -1.71 8.47
C ASP A 395 -27.46 -2.63 7.42
N GLY A 396 -26.49 -2.13 6.65
CA GLY A 396 -25.91 -2.90 5.53
C GLY A 396 -24.79 -3.86 5.95
N ASP A 397 -24.08 -3.52 7.02
CA ASP A 397 -22.86 -4.19 7.50
C ASP A 397 -23.21 -5.58 8.09
N ARG A 398 -22.84 -6.68 7.43
CA ARG A 398 -23.43 -8.01 7.68
C ARG A 398 -23.06 -8.69 8.99
N SER A 399 -21.94 -8.33 9.60
CA SER A 399 -21.50 -8.89 10.88
C SER A 399 -21.45 -7.87 12.01
N LEU A 400 -21.87 -6.63 11.74
CA LEU A 400 -22.04 -5.56 12.72
C LEU A 400 -23.53 -5.35 13.03
N ASP A 401 -24.07 -6.18 13.93
CA ASP A 401 -25.46 -6.08 14.41
C ASP A 401 -25.66 -4.85 15.31
N THR A 402 -25.72 -3.67 14.68
CA THR A 402 -25.85 -2.37 15.33
C THR A 402 -27.32 -1.99 15.49
N PRO A 403 -27.85 -1.86 16.72
CA PRO A 403 -29.24 -1.48 16.91
C PRO A 403 -29.56 -0.10 16.35
N LEU A 404 -30.71 0.03 15.69
CA LEU A 404 -31.20 1.31 15.15
C LEU A 404 -32.15 2.00 16.12
N LEU A 405 -32.11 3.33 16.13
CA LEU A 405 -33.04 4.21 16.82
C LEU A 405 -33.88 5.01 15.83
N TYR A 406 -35.18 5.08 16.10
CA TYR A 406 -36.15 5.78 15.24
C TYR A 406 -36.65 7.10 15.87
N SER A 407 -36.84 8.13 15.05
CA SER A 407 -37.41 9.41 15.49
C SER A 407 -38.15 10.16 14.38
N ILE A 408 -39.13 11.01 14.74
CA ILE A 408 -39.79 11.93 13.79
C ILE A 408 -39.08 13.30 13.85
N LEU A 409 -38.34 13.63 12.79
CA LEU A 409 -37.63 14.91 12.66
C LEU A 409 -38.57 16.11 12.45
N SER A 410 -39.66 15.90 11.72
CA SER A 410 -40.61 16.97 11.38
C SER A 410 -41.96 16.40 10.95
N GLY A 411 -43.04 17.17 11.14
CA GLY A 411 -44.39 16.83 10.68
C GLY A 411 -45.32 16.27 11.75
N ALA A 412 -44.83 15.99 12.95
CA ALA A 412 -45.57 15.38 14.07
C ALA A 412 -46.77 16.20 14.63
N ASP A 413 -47.06 17.38 14.06
CA ASP A 413 -48.14 18.33 14.41
C ASP A 413 -48.54 18.36 15.89
N LYS A 414 -47.83 19.16 16.70
CA LYS A 414 -48.14 19.35 18.14
C LYS A 414 -48.25 18.02 18.91
N ASN A 415 -47.37 17.06 18.61
CA ASN A 415 -47.32 15.70 19.15
C ASN A 415 -48.57 14.86 18.82
N ARG A 416 -49.24 15.14 17.70
CA ARG A 416 -50.31 14.29 17.14
C ARG A 416 -49.80 12.91 16.79
N PHE A 417 -48.59 12.83 16.24
CA PHE A 417 -47.92 11.58 15.90
C PHE A 417 -46.73 11.35 16.84
N GLN A 418 -46.62 10.14 17.37
CA GLN A 418 -45.50 9.70 18.20
C GLN A 418 -44.95 8.41 17.61
N ILE A 419 -43.63 8.21 17.66
CA ILE A 419 -42.96 7.01 17.16
C ILE A 419 -42.29 6.29 18.32
N ASP A 420 -42.39 4.96 18.35
CA ASP A 420 -41.55 4.14 19.22
C ASP A 420 -40.11 4.12 18.68
N ASN A 421 -39.14 4.36 19.54
CA ASN A 421 -37.75 4.53 19.11
C ASN A 421 -37.02 3.21 18.80
N GLN A 422 -37.63 2.05 19.05
CA GLN A 422 -37.08 0.72 18.76
C GLN A 422 -37.88 -0.01 17.68
N THR A 423 -39.21 0.03 17.72
CA THR A 423 -40.08 -0.70 16.77
C THR A 423 -40.46 0.11 15.53
N ALA A 424 -40.16 1.41 15.50
CA ALA A 424 -40.58 2.38 14.48
C ALA A 424 -42.11 2.53 14.31
N GLU A 425 -42.90 1.95 15.21
CA GLU A 425 -44.36 2.05 15.19
C GLU A 425 -44.82 3.49 15.45
N ILE A 426 -45.62 4.06 14.54
CA ILE A 426 -46.18 5.41 14.69
C ILE A 426 -47.62 5.32 15.19
N THR A 427 -47.87 5.91 16.35
CA THR A 427 -49.21 6.08 16.92
C THR A 427 -49.74 7.49 16.68
N MET A 428 -51.04 7.60 16.44
CA MET A 428 -51.77 8.86 16.29
C MET A 428 -52.59 9.12 17.55
N THR A 429 -52.23 10.14 18.33
CA THR A 429 -52.80 10.44 19.66
C THR A 429 -53.83 11.57 19.66
N LYS A 430 -54.07 12.23 18.52
CA LYS A 430 -55.02 13.36 18.40
C LYS A 430 -55.75 13.33 17.07
N ARG A 431 -57.08 13.39 17.08
CA ARG A 431 -57.92 13.42 15.87
C ARG A 431 -57.71 14.69 15.04
N VAL A 432 -57.83 14.57 13.72
CA VAL A 432 -57.73 15.73 12.80
C VAL A 432 -58.95 16.65 12.98
N GLU A 433 -58.73 17.96 13.04
CA GLU A 433 -59.79 18.95 13.27
C GLU A 433 -60.55 19.35 12.01
N ASN A 434 -59.83 19.50 10.88
CA ASN A 434 -60.40 19.89 9.60
C ASN A 434 -59.52 19.40 8.43
N ARG A 435 -60.01 18.41 7.69
CA ARG A 435 -59.40 17.81 6.50
C ARG A 435 -59.12 18.81 5.38
N HIS A 436 -59.94 19.85 5.22
CA HIS A 436 -59.74 20.88 4.20
C HIS A 436 -58.57 21.81 4.54
N MET A 437 -58.23 21.96 5.83
CA MET A 437 -57.05 22.71 6.28
C MET A 437 -55.79 21.85 6.25
N THR A 438 -55.88 20.59 6.69
CA THR A 438 -54.76 19.65 6.74
C THR A 438 -55.12 18.32 6.06
N PRO A 439 -55.08 18.24 4.71
CA PRO A 439 -55.46 17.02 3.98
C PRO A 439 -54.35 15.95 3.98
N ILE A 440 -53.09 16.33 4.21
CA ILE A 440 -51.93 15.44 4.23
C ILE A 440 -50.92 15.93 5.28
N PHE A 441 -50.47 15.05 6.16
CA PHE A 441 -49.27 15.27 6.97
C PHE A 441 -48.07 14.58 6.32
N ARG A 442 -46.92 15.27 6.30
CA ARG A 442 -45.65 14.72 5.81
C ARG A 442 -44.69 14.55 6.99
N LEU A 443 -44.56 13.33 7.47
CA LEU A 443 -43.62 12.99 8.53
C LEU A 443 -42.25 12.68 7.89
N ARG A 444 -41.18 13.28 8.41
CA ARG A 444 -39.81 12.85 8.12
C ARG A 444 -39.33 11.97 9.26
N ILE A 445 -39.05 10.71 8.96
CA ILE A 445 -38.64 9.71 9.93
C ILE A 445 -37.15 9.45 9.74
N MET A 446 -36.37 9.50 10.81
CA MET A 446 -34.95 9.16 10.85
C MET A 446 -34.79 7.77 11.45
N ALA A 447 -33.90 6.97 10.87
CA ALA A 447 -33.32 5.79 11.50
C ALA A 447 -31.82 6.05 11.63
N SER A 448 -31.25 5.87 12.82
CA SER A 448 -29.83 6.09 13.09
C SER A 448 -29.25 4.96 13.93
N GLN A 449 -27.99 4.60 13.68
CA GLN A 449 -27.28 3.67 14.53
C GLN A 449 -27.18 4.18 15.98
N LEU A 450 -27.23 3.26 16.96
CA LEU A 450 -27.12 3.55 18.39
C LEU A 450 -25.71 4.00 18.81
N ASN A 451 -24.67 3.50 18.14
CA ASN A 451 -23.25 3.76 18.44
C ASN A 451 -22.71 5.03 17.74
N ASP A 452 -23.07 5.30 16.48
CA ASP A 452 -22.82 6.59 15.80
C ASP A 452 -24.11 7.23 15.23
N PRO A 453 -24.71 8.20 15.94
CA PRO A 453 -25.87 8.96 15.45
C PRO A 453 -25.65 9.75 14.14
N LYS A 454 -24.41 9.87 13.63
CA LYS A 454 -24.12 10.45 12.31
C LYS A 454 -24.40 9.48 11.17
N LYS A 455 -24.41 8.18 11.43
CA LYS A 455 -24.85 7.15 10.48
C LYS A 455 -26.36 6.99 10.58
N TYR A 456 -27.05 7.70 9.69
CA TYR A 456 -28.50 7.73 9.64
C TYR A 456 -29.02 7.84 8.22
N SER A 457 -30.28 7.47 8.03
CA SER A 457 -31.04 7.87 6.85
C SER A 457 -32.41 8.44 7.22
N VAL A 458 -33.10 8.98 6.22
CA VAL A 458 -34.41 9.61 6.40
C VAL A 458 -35.39 9.13 5.33
N ALA A 459 -36.55 8.65 5.76
CA ALA A 459 -37.69 8.32 4.91
C ALA A 459 -38.84 9.33 5.09
N THR A 460 -39.82 9.28 4.19
CA THR A 460 -41.04 10.09 4.27
C THR A 460 -42.24 9.20 4.50
N ALA A 461 -43.03 9.50 5.54
CA ALA A 461 -44.35 8.92 5.73
C ALA A 461 -45.43 9.97 5.44
N LEU A 462 -46.37 9.62 4.56
CA LEU A 462 -47.51 10.42 4.16
C LEU A 462 -48.77 9.91 4.85
N VAL A 463 -49.29 10.69 5.79
CA VAL A 463 -50.59 10.44 6.43
C VAL A 463 -51.64 11.23 5.67
N ARG A 464 -52.48 10.57 4.88
CA ARG A 464 -53.52 11.18 4.05
C ARG A 464 -54.85 11.19 4.80
N VAL A 465 -55.48 12.36 4.90
CA VAL A 465 -56.80 12.51 5.51
C VAL A 465 -57.85 12.40 4.42
N LEU A 466 -58.53 11.25 4.38
CA LEU A 466 -59.60 10.94 3.45
C LEU A 466 -60.94 11.51 3.93
N ALA A 467 -61.86 11.73 3.00
CA ALA A 467 -63.25 11.94 3.35
C ALA A 467 -63.84 10.63 3.88
N GLU A 468 -64.77 10.72 4.83
CA GLU A 468 -65.56 9.56 5.24
C GLU A 468 -66.48 9.13 4.10
N ASN A 469 -66.58 7.81 3.86
CA ASN A 469 -67.70 7.22 3.15
C ASN A 469 -68.76 6.85 4.21
N ARG A 470 -69.79 7.68 4.33
CA ARG A 470 -70.90 7.57 5.29
C ARG A 470 -72.15 6.99 4.64
N PHE A 471 -72.30 7.13 3.32
CA PHE A 471 -73.49 6.72 2.59
C PHE A 471 -73.13 5.84 1.39
N PRO A 472 -73.58 4.57 1.35
CA PRO A 472 -73.38 3.73 0.17
C PRO A 472 -74.11 4.31 -1.06
N PRO A 473 -73.64 4.03 -2.29
CA PRO A 473 -74.34 4.46 -3.50
C PRO A 473 -75.73 3.82 -3.60
N LEU A 474 -76.71 4.61 -4.03
CA LEU A 474 -78.11 4.22 -4.15
C LEU A 474 -78.62 4.46 -5.57
N PHE A 475 -79.16 3.43 -6.23
CA PHE A 475 -79.83 3.60 -7.51
C PHE A 475 -81.03 4.54 -7.41
N ASN A 476 -81.19 5.45 -8.38
CA ASN A 476 -82.32 6.40 -8.40
C ASN A 476 -83.69 5.71 -8.60
N ARG A 477 -83.70 4.46 -9.07
CA ARG A 477 -84.87 3.63 -9.37
C ARG A 477 -84.59 2.17 -9.00
N THR A 478 -85.60 1.49 -8.50
CA THR A 478 -85.55 0.05 -8.17
C THR A 478 -85.68 -0.86 -9.40
N THR A 479 -86.25 -0.35 -10.50
CA THR A 479 -86.33 -1.08 -11.78
C THR A 479 -86.11 -0.15 -12.95
N TYR A 480 -85.36 -0.64 -13.92
CA TYR A 480 -85.08 0.02 -15.19
C TYR A 480 -85.70 -0.82 -16.32
N LYS A 481 -86.38 -0.17 -17.25
CA LYS A 481 -87.06 -0.83 -18.37
C LYS A 481 -86.61 -0.21 -19.68
N GLY A 482 -86.12 -1.06 -20.57
CA GLY A 482 -85.80 -0.72 -21.94
C GLY A 482 -86.13 -1.86 -22.87
N PHE A 483 -86.03 -1.60 -24.16
CA PHE A 483 -86.18 -2.56 -25.24
C PHE A 483 -85.05 -2.40 -26.24
N ILE A 484 -84.95 -3.36 -27.14
CA ILE A 484 -83.99 -3.37 -28.23
C ILE A 484 -84.80 -3.36 -29.53
N ILE A 485 -84.43 -2.49 -30.46
CA ILE A 485 -84.93 -2.53 -31.83
C ILE A 485 -84.03 -3.50 -32.60
N GLU A 486 -84.66 -4.44 -33.31
CA GLU A 486 -83.96 -5.37 -34.19
C GLU A 486 -83.16 -4.60 -35.25
N SER A 487 -81.89 -4.97 -35.44
CA SER A 487 -80.93 -4.23 -36.26
C SER A 487 -79.93 -5.19 -36.89
N SER A 488 -79.40 -4.83 -38.06
CA SER A 488 -78.30 -5.54 -38.73
C SER A 488 -76.94 -5.35 -38.07
N SER A 489 -76.82 -4.42 -37.11
CA SER A 489 -75.61 -4.27 -36.29
C SER A 489 -75.44 -5.47 -35.34
N PRO A 490 -74.21 -5.96 -35.10
CA PRO A 490 -73.95 -7.04 -34.13
C PRO A 490 -74.09 -6.60 -32.65
N ALA A 491 -74.14 -5.29 -32.39
CA ALA A 491 -74.45 -4.74 -31.08
C ALA A 491 -75.27 -3.44 -31.19
N THR A 492 -76.07 -3.16 -30.17
CA THR A 492 -76.87 -1.93 -30.08
C THR A 492 -77.06 -1.48 -28.64
N LEU A 493 -77.44 -0.21 -28.45
CA LEU A 493 -77.81 0.32 -27.14
C LEU A 493 -79.23 -0.12 -26.77
N VAL A 494 -79.47 -0.35 -25.48
CA VAL A 494 -80.83 -0.54 -24.97
C VAL A 494 -81.51 0.82 -24.90
N SER A 495 -82.74 0.94 -25.43
CA SER A 495 -83.50 2.20 -25.48
C SER A 495 -84.73 2.16 -24.56
N THR A 496 -85.17 3.32 -24.09
CA THR A 496 -86.41 3.50 -23.30
C THR A 496 -87.60 3.76 -24.22
N TYR A 497 -88.83 3.63 -23.69
CA TYR A 497 -90.07 3.97 -24.41
C TYR A 497 -90.18 5.45 -24.84
N GLY A 498 -89.30 6.33 -24.36
CA GLY A 498 -89.15 7.71 -24.84
C GLY A 498 -88.25 7.86 -26.08
N ASN A 499 -87.73 6.76 -26.63
CA ASN A 499 -86.71 6.75 -27.69
C ASN A 499 -85.35 7.35 -27.27
N GLU A 500 -85.04 7.31 -25.97
CA GLU A 500 -83.77 7.72 -25.37
C GLU A 500 -82.93 6.48 -25.00
N VAL A 501 -81.61 6.62 -24.90
CA VAL A 501 -80.74 5.54 -24.41
C VAL A 501 -81.05 5.22 -22.94
N LEU A 502 -81.12 3.93 -22.59
CA LEU A 502 -81.29 3.51 -21.20
C LEU A 502 -80.00 3.74 -20.41
N PHE A 503 -80.07 4.71 -19.50
CA PHE A 503 -78.99 5.10 -18.60
C PHE A 503 -79.29 4.59 -17.19
N ILE A 504 -78.37 3.81 -16.61
CA ILE A 504 -78.43 3.37 -15.22
C ILE A 504 -77.64 4.36 -14.36
N GLN A 505 -78.24 4.86 -13.27
CA GLN A 505 -77.58 5.83 -12.41
C GLN A 505 -77.83 5.53 -10.93
N ALA A 506 -76.74 5.42 -10.18
CA ALA A 506 -76.75 5.54 -8.73
C ALA A 506 -76.19 6.89 -8.30
N ILE A 507 -76.62 7.34 -7.12
CA ILE A 507 -76.22 8.58 -6.47
C ILE A 507 -75.52 8.27 -5.15
N ASP A 508 -74.51 9.05 -4.81
CA ASP A 508 -73.69 8.89 -3.62
C ASP A 508 -73.81 10.15 -2.76
N GLN A 509 -74.36 10.02 -1.55
CA GLN A 509 -74.72 11.19 -0.71
C GLN A 509 -73.51 11.84 -0.03
N ASP A 510 -72.30 11.31 -0.16
CA ASP A 510 -71.08 12.00 0.28
C ASP A 510 -70.54 13.00 -0.76
N PHE A 511 -71.16 13.08 -1.95
CA PHE A 511 -70.85 14.04 -3.00
C PHE A 511 -71.94 15.12 -3.09
N VAL A 512 -71.54 16.39 -3.23
CA VAL A 512 -72.45 17.56 -3.18
C VAL A 512 -73.46 17.58 -4.33
N ASP A 513 -73.08 17.03 -5.48
CA ASP A 513 -73.91 16.83 -6.67
C ASP A 513 -74.48 15.39 -6.78
N GLY A 514 -74.16 14.53 -5.83
CA GLY A 514 -74.50 13.11 -5.84
C GLY A 514 -73.68 12.25 -6.80
N VAL A 515 -72.69 12.81 -7.51
CA VAL A 515 -71.94 12.13 -8.58
C VAL A 515 -70.56 11.70 -8.08
N ASN A 516 -70.41 10.40 -7.82
CA ASN A 516 -69.11 9.81 -7.52
C ASN A 516 -68.38 9.42 -8.83
N PRO A 517 -67.28 10.09 -9.21
CA PRO A 517 -66.56 9.82 -10.47
C PRO A 517 -65.73 8.52 -10.45
N LYS A 518 -65.83 7.72 -9.39
CA LYS A 518 -65.21 6.39 -9.25
C LYS A 518 -66.23 5.26 -9.06
N MET A 519 -67.48 5.50 -9.42
CA MET A 519 -68.52 4.47 -9.41
C MET A 519 -68.37 3.55 -10.63
N HIS A 520 -68.48 2.23 -10.45
CA HIS A 520 -68.32 1.26 -11.53
C HIS A 520 -69.50 0.29 -11.54
N TYR A 521 -70.34 0.37 -12.57
CA TYR A 521 -71.47 -0.55 -12.71
C TYR A 521 -71.03 -1.93 -13.22
N SER A 522 -71.68 -2.97 -12.74
CA SER A 522 -71.51 -4.34 -13.22
C SER A 522 -72.85 -5.07 -13.35
N LEU A 523 -72.98 -5.90 -14.39
CA LEU A 523 -74.12 -6.79 -14.56
C LEU A 523 -73.81 -8.14 -13.91
N GLN A 524 -74.69 -8.64 -13.06
CA GLN A 524 -74.58 -9.99 -12.51
C GLN A 524 -75.10 -11.01 -13.54
N PRO A 525 -74.24 -11.88 -14.11
CA PRO A 525 -74.62 -12.75 -15.20
C PRO A 525 -75.50 -13.90 -14.70
N THR A 526 -76.69 -14.06 -15.31
CA THR A 526 -77.54 -15.23 -15.13
C THR A 526 -77.37 -16.18 -16.32
N ARG A 527 -77.71 -17.48 -16.17
CA ARG A 527 -77.58 -18.48 -17.26
C ARG A 527 -78.24 -18.08 -18.59
N ALA A 528 -79.22 -17.17 -18.56
CA ALA A 528 -79.92 -16.66 -19.74
C ALA A 528 -79.35 -15.34 -20.30
N THR A 529 -78.38 -14.70 -19.63
CA THR A 529 -77.88 -13.35 -19.96
C THR A 529 -76.36 -13.25 -20.08
N THR A 530 -75.61 -14.26 -19.62
CA THR A 530 -74.14 -14.31 -19.68
C THR A 530 -73.61 -13.99 -21.08
N GLY A 531 -72.84 -12.90 -21.19
CA GLY A 531 -72.17 -12.49 -22.42
C GLY A 531 -73.07 -11.85 -23.50
N LEU A 532 -74.38 -11.72 -23.26
CA LEU A 532 -75.34 -11.06 -24.14
C LEU A 532 -75.41 -9.54 -23.91
N TYR A 533 -75.13 -9.08 -22.68
CA TYR A 533 -75.19 -7.68 -22.28
C TYR A 533 -73.86 -7.23 -21.66
N HIS A 534 -73.57 -5.95 -21.81
CA HIS A 534 -72.44 -5.24 -21.19
C HIS A 534 -72.96 -3.91 -20.64
N ILE A 535 -72.39 -3.44 -19.53
CA ILE A 535 -72.66 -2.10 -18.99
C ILE A 535 -71.34 -1.31 -19.00
N THR A 536 -71.37 -0.05 -19.43
CA THR A 536 -70.20 0.82 -19.41
C THR A 536 -69.98 1.41 -18.01
N GLU A 537 -68.82 2.03 -17.76
CA GLU A 537 -68.53 2.69 -16.48
C GLU A 537 -69.50 3.85 -16.22
N GLU A 538 -70.01 4.48 -17.27
CA GLU A 538 -71.04 5.52 -17.21
C GLU A 538 -72.46 4.98 -17.02
N GLY A 539 -72.67 3.65 -16.98
CA GLY A 539 -73.98 3.03 -16.75
C GLY A 539 -74.85 2.82 -17.99
N VAL A 540 -74.28 2.90 -19.21
CA VAL A 540 -74.99 2.62 -20.46
C VAL A 540 -75.01 1.11 -20.74
N ILE A 541 -76.19 0.55 -21.07
CA ILE A 541 -76.31 -0.88 -21.40
C ILE A 541 -76.21 -1.11 -22.92
N ILE A 542 -75.25 -1.96 -23.30
CA ILE A 542 -75.02 -2.44 -24.65
C ILE A 542 -75.46 -3.90 -24.74
N ALA A 543 -76.23 -4.24 -25.78
CA ALA A 543 -76.74 -5.58 -26.04
C ALA A 543 -76.14 -6.16 -27.33
N LYS A 544 -75.80 -7.44 -27.33
CA LYS A 544 -75.31 -8.18 -28.50
C LYS A 544 -76.45 -8.81 -29.27
N THR A 545 -76.87 -8.11 -30.32
CA THR A 545 -78.03 -8.44 -31.17
C THR A 545 -77.82 -9.71 -32.01
N ASP A 546 -76.57 -10.11 -32.27
CA ASP A 546 -76.23 -11.38 -32.96
C ASP A 546 -76.68 -12.65 -32.21
N ARG A 547 -77.02 -12.54 -30.92
CA ARG A 547 -77.31 -13.67 -30.02
C ARG A 547 -78.66 -13.57 -29.28
N LEU A 548 -79.46 -12.56 -29.61
CA LEU A 548 -80.78 -12.33 -29.00
C LEU A 548 -81.89 -12.77 -29.96
N ARG A 549 -83.02 -13.22 -29.43
CA ARG A 549 -84.21 -13.54 -30.23
C ARG A 549 -85.29 -12.48 -30.03
N SER A 550 -86.09 -12.27 -31.07
CA SER A 550 -87.23 -11.36 -30.99
C SER A 550 -88.22 -11.81 -29.91
N PHE A 551 -88.81 -10.83 -29.21
CA PHE A 551 -89.72 -11.00 -28.07
C PHE A 551 -89.15 -11.62 -26.77
N ASP A 552 -87.86 -11.93 -26.68
CA ASP A 552 -87.24 -12.36 -25.42
C ASP A 552 -87.39 -11.28 -24.33
N ARG A 553 -87.74 -11.70 -23.10
CA ARG A 553 -87.79 -10.85 -21.91
C ARG A 553 -86.76 -11.33 -20.90
N LEU A 554 -85.75 -10.50 -20.65
CA LEU A 554 -84.63 -10.82 -19.78
C LEU A 554 -84.57 -9.83 -18.62
N ILE A 555 -84.23 -10.33 -17.43
CA ILE A 555 -84.00 -9.53 -16.22
C ILE A 555 -82.49 -9.48 -15.98
N LEU A 556 -81.95 -8.27 -15.87
CA LEU A 556 -80.57 -8.01 -15.51
C LEU A 556 -80.54 -7.47 -14.07
N GLU A 557 -79.66 -8.03 -13.24
CA GLU A 557 -79.34 -7.51 -11.91
C GLU A 557 -78.07 -6.66 -12.04
N VAL A 558 -78.15 -5.40 -11.58
CA VAL A 558 -77.06 -4.43 -11.68
C VAL A 558 -76.51 -4.15 -10.29
N ARG A 559 -75.18 -4.11 -10.16
CA ARG A 559 -74.47 -3.68 -8.95
C ARG A 559 -73.64 -2.43 -9.28
N SER A 560 -73.48 -1.55 -8.29
CA SER A 560 -72.74 -0.28 -8.33
C SER A 560 -71.62 -0.26 -7.31
#